data_AF-A0A453E4X4-F1
#
_entry.id   AF-A0A453E4X4-F1
#
_cell.length_a   1.000
_cell.length_b   1.000
_cell.length_c   1.000
_cell.angle_alpha   90.00
_cell.angle_beta   90.00
_cell.angle_gamma   90.00
#
_symmetry.space_group_name_H-M   'P 1'
#
loop_
_entity.id
_entity.type
_entity.pdbx_description
1 polymer ?
#
loop_
_entity_poly.entity_id
_entity_poly.type
_entity_poly.pdbx_seq_one_letter_code
_entity_poly.pdbx_strand_id
1 'polypeptide(L)'
;MGNQTPPPILAYKPNALRVPAPVMVIGTGLGELPRNALFPPCAPLGVSHAEFYDECAAPACHLVARDYGHTDMMDDVTTGAKGLATRALCKSGGARAPMRRFVAGAMVAFLKKWVQGKPEWLDAIREQTVVAPVVLSVVEFRDE
;
A
#
# COMPACT_ATOMS: atom_id res chain seq x y z
N MET A 1 3.57 19.51 -1.10
CA MET A 1 4.04 18.61 -0.02
C MET A 1 2.82 18.25 0.80
N GLY A 2 2.65 16.98 1.19
CA GLY A 2 1.55 16.61 2.08
C GLY A 2 1.79 17.12 3.50
N ASN A 3 0.71 17.20 4.29
CA ASN A 3 0.78 17.56 5.70
C ASN A 3 0.59 16.29 6.53
N GLN A 4 1.37 16.13 7.60
CA GLN A 4 1.16 15.09 8.59
C GLN A 4 -0.04 15.42 9.49
N THR A 5 -0.55 14.39 10.16
CA THR A 5 -1.50 14.57 11.27
C THR A 5 -0.84 15.33 12.43
N PRO A 6 -1.62 16.03 13.27
CA PRO A 6 -1.21 16.43 14.61
C PRO A 6 -1.70 15.40 15.65
N PRO A 7 -0.82 14.76 16.43
CA PRO A 7 0.65 14.82 16.38
C PRO A 7 1.24 14.11 15.14
N PRO A 8 2.45 14.50 14.70
CA PRO A 8 3.13 13.84 13.59
C PRO A 8 3.53 12.42 13.98
N ILE A 9 3.40 11.49 13.04
CA ILE A 9 3.79 10.09 13.22
C ILE A 9 5.19 9.85 12.66
N LEU A 10 5.49 10.44 11.49
CA LEU A 10 6.77 10.32 10.82
C LEU A 10 7.78 11.27 11.46
N ALA A 11 8.85 10.70 12.01
CA ALA A 11 10.00 11.40 12.57
C ALA A 11 11.09 11.68 11.52
N TYR A 12 10.93 11.16 10.30
CA TYR A 12 11.88 11.12 9.19
C TYR A 12 13.24 10.55 9.60
N LYS A 13 13.20 9.49 10.42
CA LYS A 13 14.38 8.78 10.91
C LYS A 13 14.22 7.28 10.63
N PRO A 14 15.19 6.65 9.93
CA PRO A 14 15.13 5.22 9.69
C PRO A 14 14.95 4.43 10.99
N ASN A 15 14.09 3.41 10.97
CA ASN A 15 13.78 2.54 12.11
C ASN A 15 13.17 3.23 13.35
N ALA A 16 12.62 4.45 13.22
CA ALA A 16 11.96 5.15 14.31
C ALA A 16 10.59 4.57 14.69
N LEU A 17 9.87 4.02 13.72
CA LEU A 17 8.57 3.37 13.95
C LEU A 17 8.79 1.91 14.37
N ARG A 18 8.79 1.68 15.68
CA ARG A 18 8.97 0.36 16.29
C ARG A 18 7.63 -0.26 16.66
N VAL A 19 7.13 -1.12 15.77
CA VAL A 19 5.97 -1.97 16.04
C VAL A 19 6.49 -3.30 16.62
N PRO A 20 5.94 -3.82 17.74
CA PRO A 20 6.34 -5.11 18.31
C PRO A 20 5.77 -6.29 17.53
N ALA A 21 5.74 -6.18 16.21
CA ALA A 21 5.25 -7.16 15.25
C ALA A 21 5.84 -6.85 13.87
N PRO A 22 5.93 -7.85 12.98
CA PRO A 22 6.28 -7.62 11.58
C PRO A 22 5.32 -6.64 10.92
N VAL A 23 5.82 -5.81 10.01
CA VAL A 23 5.01 -4.81 9.29
C VAL A 23 4.98 -5.08 7.79
N MET A 24 3.81 -4.99 7.18
CA MET A 24 3.66 -4.92 5.72
C MET A 24 2.97 -3.62 5.34
N VAL A 25 3.66 -2.81 4.56
CA VAL A 25 3.12 -1.57 4.00
C VAL A 25 2.70 -1.84 2.55
N ILE A 26 1.42 -1.66 2.25
CA ILE A 26 0.91 -1.75 0.88
C ILE A 26 0.64 -0.34 0.35
N GLY A 27 1.34 0.03 -0.72
CA GLY A 27 1.25 1.32 -1.39
C GLY A 27 0.57 1.28 -2.75
N THR A 28 0.36 2.46 -3.33
CA THR A 28 -0.33 2.66 -4.61
C THR A 28 0.38 3.74 -5.43
N GLY A 29 0.76 3.45 -6.69
CA GLY A 29 1.54 4.38 -7.51
C GLY A 29 0.79 5.61 -8.01
N LEU A 30 -0.55 5.60 -8.02
CA LEU A 30 -1.37 6.76 -8.37
C LEU A 30 -1.76 7.63 -7.17
N GLY A 31 -1.47 7.18 -5.94
CA GLY A 31 -1.88 7.87 -4.71
C GLY A 31 -1.26 9.26 -4.54
N GLU A 32 -0.02 9.42 -5.03
CA GLU A 32 0.75 10.67 -5.01
C GLU A 32 0.31 11.66 -6.09
N LEU A 33 -0.50 11.22 -7.04
CA LEU A 33 -0.96 12.05 -8.15
C LEU A 33 -2.27 12.73 -7.80
N PRO A 34 -2.41 14.04 -8.06
CA PRO A 34 -3.70 14.70 -7.94
C PRO A 34 -4.67 14.12 -8.96
N ARG A 35 -5.96 14.09 -8.62
CA ARG A 35 -6.99 13.69 -9.58
C ARG A 35 -7.20 14.79 -10.62
N ASN A 36 -7.25 16.04 -10.17
CA ASN A 36 -7.33 17.28 -10.96
C ASN A 36 -6.94 18.48 -10.06
N ALA A 37 -7.08 19.70 -10.56
CA ALA A 37 -6.70 20.92 -9.81
C ALA A 37 -7.48 21.14 -8.50
N LEU A 38 -8.71 20.61 -8.37
CA LEU A 38 -9.53 20.75 -7.16
C LEU A 38 -9.30 19.62 -6.15
N PHE A 39 -8.82 18.46 -6.61
CA PHE A 39 -8.65 17.27 -5.79
C PHE A 39 -7.16 16.92 -5.66
N PRO A 40 -6.51 17.32 -4.54
CA PRO A 40 -5.10 17.08 -4.32
C PRO A 40 -4.80 15.58 -4.19
N PRO A 41 -3.51 15.18 -4.18
CA PRO A 41 -3.12 13.79 -3.93
C PRO A 41 -3.71 13.25 -2.63
N CYS A 42 -4.25 12.03 -2.68
CA CYS A 42 -4.81 11.36 -1.51
C CYS A 42 -3.72 10.74 -0.61
N ALA A 43 -2.55 10.46 -1.19
CA ALA A 43 -1.39 9.88 -0.53
C ALA A 43 -0.15 10.66 -0.99
N PRO A 44 0.06 11.91 -0.53
CA PRO A 44 1.09 12.78 -1.07
C PRO A 44 2.50 12.25 -0.80
N LEU A 45 3.42 12.51 -1.73
CA LEU A 45 4.85 12.27 -1.55
C LEU A 45 5.36 12.95 -0.27
N GLY A 46 6.22 12.27 0.46
CA GLY A 46 6.83 12.77 1.69
C GLY A 46 6.01 12.59 2.96
N VAL A 47 4.79 12.03 2.88
CA VAL A 47 3.96 11.73 4.07
C VAL A 47 3.13 10.44 3.91
N SER A 48 3.56 9.53 3.05
CA SER A 48 2.78 8.33 2.69
C SER A 48 3.60 7.05 2.83
N HIS A 49 3.17 5.99 2.15
CA HIS A 49 3.63 4.62 2.35
C HIS A 49 5.15 4.45 2.29
N ALA A 50 5.86 5.22 1.47
CA ALA A 50 7.32 5.17 1.37
C ALA A 50 7.97 5.61 2.69
N GLU A 51 7.58 6.77 3.22
CA GLU A 51 8.07 7.28 4.51
C GLU A 51 7.70 6.34 5.66
N PHE A 52 6.47 5.81 5.67
CA PHE A 52 6.07 4.84 6.69
C PHE A 52 6.95 3.60 6.64
N TYR A 53 7.24 3.07 5.46
CA TYR A 53 8.13 1.92 5.33
C TYR A 53 9.57 2.26 5.75
N ASP A 54 10.10 3.41 5.34
CA ASP A 54 11.46 3.85 5.70
C ASP A 54 11.66 3.97 7.21
N GLU A 55 10.63 4.40 7.94
CA GLU A 55 10.69 4.47 9.39
C GLU A 55 10.39 3.15 10.10
N CYS A 56 9.76 2.16 9.45
CA CYS A 56 9.51 0.85 10.08
C CYS A 56 10.81 0.16 10.48
N ALA A 57 10.93 -0.24 11.73
CA ALA A 57 11.97 -1.19 12.13
C ALA A 57 11.73 -2.56 11.48
N ALA A 58 12.81 -3.34 11.31
CA ALA A 58 12.71 -4.73 10.88
C ALA A 58 11.92 -5.59 11.89
N PRO A 59 11.21 -6.65 11.43
CA PRO A 59 11.03 -7.03 10.03
C PRO A 59 9.90 -6.24 9.35
N ALA A 60 10.16 -5.75 8.15
CA ALA A 60 9.17 -4.98 7.37
C ALA A 60 9.22 -5.32 5.88
N CYS A 61 8.10 -5.16 5.17
CA CYS A 61 8.09 -5.19 3.71
C CYS A 61 7.19 -4.11 3.11
N HIS A 62 7.50 -3.71 1.88
CA HIS A 62 6.80 -2.69 1.12
C HIS A 62 6.49 -3.17 -0.29
N LEU A 63 5.19 -3.16 -0.61
CA LEU A 63 4.69 -3.61 -1.90
C LEU A 63 3.82 -2.50 -2.51
N VAL A 64 4.16 -2.04 -3.71
CA VAL A 64 3.43 -0.93 -4.36
C VAL A 64 2.79 -1.38 -5.66
N ALA A 65 1.46 -1.28 -5.73
CA ALA A 65 0.70 -1.50 -6.95
C ALA A 65 0.79 -0.26 -7.87
N ARG A 66 1.54 -0.36 -8.96
CA ARG A 66 1.95 0.76 -9.82
C ARG A 66 0.77 1.56 -10.38
N ASP A 67 -0.18 0.85 -10.99
CA ASP A 67 -1.25 1.46 -11.80
C ASP A 67 -2.55 1.67 -11.01
N TYR A 68 -2.44 1.78 -9.68
CA TYR A 68 -3.55 1.80 -8.74
C TYR A 68 -3.51 3.01 -7.83
N GLY A 69 -4.67 3.42 -7.33
CA GLY A 69 -4.83 4.56 -6.42
C GLY A 69 -5.51 4.20 -5.10
N HIS A 70 -5.62 5.21 -4.23
CA HIS A 70 -5.99 5.02 -2.83
C HIS A 70 -7.32 4.27 -2.64
N THR A 71 -8.33 4.52 -3.47
CA THR A 71 -9.66 3.90 -3.34
C THR A 71 -9.82 2.60 -4.12
N ASP A 72 -8.78 2.08 -4.77
CA ASP A 72 -8.92 0.86 -5.59
C ASP A 72 -8.96 -0.44 -4.78
N MET A 73 -8.53 -0.42 -3.51
CA MET A 73 -8.72 -1.56 -2.60
C MET A 73 -10.16 -1.72 -2.09
N MET A 74 -11.04 -0.72 -2.30
CA MET A 74 -12.38 -0.73 -1.74
C MET A 74 -13.30 -1.68 -2.50
N ASP A 75 -14.36 -2.11 -1.81
CA ASP A 75 -15.47 -2.79 -2.46
C ASP A 75 -16.11 -1.93 -3.55
N ASP A 76 -16.79 -2.60 -4.47
CA ASP A 76 -17.51 -1.97 -5.56
C ASP A 76 -18.84 -1.39 -5.04
N VAL A 77 -18.78 -0.28 -4.30
CA VAL A 77 -19.95 0.60 -4.15
C VAL A 77 -20.08 1.34 -5.47
N THR A 78 -20.91 0.83 -6.38
CA THR A 78 -21.02 1.33 -7.76
C THR A 78 -22.33 2.06 -8.04
N THR A 79 -23.27 2.04 -7.10
CA THR A 79 -24.60 2.63 -7.28
C THR A 79 -24.71 4.03 -6.67
N GLY A 80 -25.40 4.90 -7.39
CA GLY A 80 -25.73 6.26 -6.93
C GLY A 80 -24.52 7.19 -6.74
N ALA A 81 -24.79 8.35 -6.14
CA ALA A 81 -23.80 9.41 -5.94
C ALA A 81 -22.60 8.95 -5.09
N LYS A 82 -22.80 8.04 -4.13
CA LYS A 82 -21.72 7.49 -3.29
C LYS A 82 -20.70 6.72 -4.12
N GLY A 83 -21.16 5.87 -5.05
CA GLY A 83 -20.24 5.11 -5.89
C GLY A 83 -19.42 5.99 -6.81
N LEU A 84 -20.06 7.00 -7.41
CA LEU A 84 -19.37 8.00 -8.24
C LEU A 84 -18.34 8.79 -7.44
N ALA A 85 -18.67 9.21 -6.21
CA ALA A 85 -17.76 9.96 -5.34
C ALA A 85 -16.48 9.19 -5.03
N THR A 86 -16.55 7.88 -4.74
CA THR A 86 -15.36 7.07 -4.43
C THR A 86 -14.36 6.97 -5.58
N ARG A 87 -14.81 7.18 -6.83
CA ARG A 87 -13.97 7.20 -8.04
C ARG A 87 -13.55 8.62 -8.44
N ALA A 88 -14.27 9.64 -7.98
CA ALA A 88 -14.04 11.04 -8.33
C ALA A 88 -13.02 11.73 -7.41
N LEU A 89 -12.86 11.26 -6.17
CA LEU A 89 -12.00 11.92 -5.17
C LEU A 89 -10.50 11.66 -5.37
N CYS A 90 -10.12 10.43 -5.73
CA CYS A 90 -8.72 10.05 -5.89
C CYS A 90 -8.46 9.59 -7.33
N LYS A 91 -7.23 9.80 -7.82
CA LYS A 91 -6.79 9.13 -9.04
C LYS A 91 -6.85 7.62 -8.81
N SER A 92 -7.45 6.91 -9.75
CA SER A 92 -7.77 5.48 -9.65
C SER A 92 -7.31 4.75 -10.91
N GLY A 93 -7.07 3.45 -10.78
CA GLY A 93 -6.74 2.56 -11.88
C GLY A 93 -7.97 2.12 -12.69
N GLY A 94 -7.74 1.20 -13.63
CA GLY A 94 -8.80 0.74 -14.55
C GLY A 94 -9.87 -0.14 -13.91
N ALA A 95 -9.53 -0.94 -12.89
CA ALA A 95 -10.46 -1.89 -12.26
C ALA A 95 -10.04 -2.21 -10.82
N ARG A 96 -10.98 -2.27 -9.86
CA ARG A 96 -10.68 -2.54 -8.44
C ARG A 96 -10.41 -4.01 -8.11
N ALA A 97 -11.04 -4.93 -8.83
CA ALA A 97 -10.96 -6.35 -8.52
C ALA A 97 -9.53 -6.92 -8.46
N PRO A 98 -8.59 -6.57 -9.37
CA PRO A 98 -7.21 -7.06 -9.26
C PRO A 98 -6.47 -6.47 -8.05
N MET A 99 -6.70 -5.20 -7.69
CA MET A 99 -6.13 -4.61 -6.48
C MET A 99 -6.63 -5.32 -5.22
N ARG A 100 -7.92 -5.61 -5.12
CA ARG A 100 -8.48 -6.37 -3.99
C ARG A 100 -7.86 -7.76 -3.88
N ARG A 101 -7.72 -8.47 -5.01
CA ARG A 101 -7.07 -9.79 -5.03
C ARG A 101 -5.61 -9.71 -4.61
N PHE A 102 -4.89 -8.67 -5.06
CA PHE A 102 -3.51 -8.43 -4.65
C PHE A 102 -3.40 -8.21 -3.13
N VAL A 103 -4.18 -7.26 -2.59
CA VAL A 103 -4.17 -6.96 -1.15
C VAL A 103 -4.51 -8.20 -0.33
N ALA A 104 -5.57 -8.92 -0.69
CA ALA A 104 -5.97 -10.15 0.00
C ALA A 104 -4.87 -11.23 -0.05
N GLY A 105 -4.27 -11.44 -1.24
CA GLY A 105 -3.19 -12.41 -1.42
C GLY A 105 -1.94 -12.06 -0.60
N ALA A 106 -1.51 -10.80 -0.64
CA ALA A 106 -0.37 -10.30 0.13
C ALA A 106 -0.62 -10.45 1.64
N MET A 107 -1.81 -10.09 2.13
CA MET A 107 -2.18 -10.28 3.54
C MET A 107 -2.15 -11.74 3.97
N VAL A 108 -2.70 -12.65 3.15
CA VAL A 108 -2.69 -14.09 3.46
C VAL A 108 -1.26 -14.63 3.46
N ALA A 109 -0.42 -14.26 2.50
CA ALA A 109 0.98 -14.65 2.45
C ALA A 109 1.76 -14.16 3.68
N PHE A 110 1.54 -12.89 4.07
CA PHE A 110 2.15 -12.29 5.24
C PHE A 110 1.76 -12.99 6.54
N LEU A 111 0.47 -13.24 6.74
CA LEU A 111 -0.03 -13.96 7.92
C LEU A 111 0.44 -15.42 7.94
N LYS A 112 0.54 -16.08 6.78
CA LYS A 112 1.10 -17.44 6.71
C LYS A 112 2.55 -17.48 7.20
N LYS A 113 3.38 -16.52 6.79
CA LYS A 113 4.76 -16.44 7.27
C LYS A 113 4.83 -16.27 8.79
N TRP A 114 4.21 -15.22 9.30
CA TRP A 114 4.44 -14.78 10.68
C TRP A 114 3.56 -15.44 11.73
N VAL A 115 2.40 -15.96 11.35
CA VAL A 115 1.48 -16.66 12.27
C VAL A 115 1.59 -18.18 12.13
N GLN A 116 1.78 -18.70 10.91
CA GLN A 116 1.81 -20.15 10.66
C GLN A 116 3.22 -20.71 10.43
N GLY A 117 4.26 -19.87 10.39
CA GLY A 117 5.63 -20.31 10.09
C GLY A 117 5.80 -20.82 8.65
N LYS A 118 4.94 -20.38 7.71
CA LYS A 118 4.88 -20.82 6.32
C LYS A 118 5.22 -19.67 5.37
N PRO A 119 6.51 -19.45 5.04
CA PRO A 119 6.96 -18.24 4.37
C PRO A 119 6.81 -18.29 2.84
N GLU A 120 6.49 -19.47 2.28
CA GLU A 120 6.68 -19.79 0.87
C GLU A 120 5.97 -18.81 -0.08
N TRP A 121 4.76 -18.38 0.31
CA TRP A 121 3.97 -17.44 -0.49
C TRP A 121 4.50 -16.01 -0.46
N LEU A 122 5.05 -15.59 0.69
CA LEU A 122 5.61 -14.24 0.81
C LEU A 122 6.98 -14.15 0.13
N ASP A 123 7.77 -15.21 0.25
CA ASP A 123 9.06 -15.32 -0.42
C ASP A 123 8.86 -15.39 -1.95
N ALA A 124 7.83 -16.09 -2.44
CA ALA A 124 7.46 -16.07 -3.86
C ALA A 124 7.06 -14.67 -4.37
N ILE A 125 6.41 -13.84 -3.54
CA ILE A 125 6.13 -12.43 -3.86
C ILE A 125 7.44 -11.63 -3.90
N ARG A 126 8.33 -11.83 -2.92
CA ARG A 126 9.65 -11.17 -2.84
C ARG A 126 10.51 -11.45 -4.07
N GLU A 127 10.57 -12.72 -4.47
CA GLU A 127 11.34 -13.21 -5.62
C GLU A 127 10.62 -12.99 -6.96
N GLN A 128 9.37 -12.52 -6.91
CA GLN A 128 8.50 -12.32 -8.08
C GLN A 128 8.34 -13.58 -8.94
N THR A 129 8.36 -14.76 -8.31
CA THR A 129 8.17 -16.06 -8.97
C THR A 129 6.70 -16.38 -9.22
N VAL A 130 5.79 -15.60 -8.64
CA VAL A 130 4.34 -15.65 -8.90
C VAL A 130 3.88 -14.39 -9.62
N VAL A 131 2.92 -14.56 -10.54
CA VAL A 131 2.29 -13.42 -11.23
C VAL A 131 1.27 -12.77 -10.30
N ALA A 132 1.60 -11.59 -9.77
CA ALA A 132 0.66 -10.77 -9.03
C ALA A 132 -0.48 -10.28 -9.95
N PRO A 133 -1.72 -10.11 -9.43
CA PRO A 133 -2.83 -9.61 -10.24
C PRO A 133 -2.72 -8.09 -10.55
N VAL A 134 -1.67 -7.43 -10.07
CA VAL A 134 -1.31 -6.04 -10.34
C VAL A 134 0.17 -5.96 -10.70
N VAL A 135 0.58 -4.93 -11.44
CA VAL A 135 2.00 -4.65 -11.66
C VAL A 135 2.59 -4.01 -10.41
N LEU A 136 3.66 -4.59 -9.86
CA LEU A 136 4.38 -4.05 -8.72
C LEU A 136 5.50 -3.14 -9.19
N SER A 137 5.55 -1.90 -8.69
CA SER A 137 6.67 -0.98 -8.94
C SER A 137 7.72 -1.00 -7.83
N VAL A 138 7.34 -1.46 -6.64
CA VAL A 138 8.23 -1.63 -5.47
C VAL A 138 7.93 -2.98 -4.84
N VAL A 139 9.01 -3.72 -4.56
CA VAL A 139 9.01 -4.98 -3.81
C VAL A 139 10.24 -4.97 -2.92
N GLU A 140 10.09 -4.46 -1.70
CA GLU A 140 11.19 -4.25 -0.76
C GLU A 140 10.95 -4.99 0.54
N PHE A 141 12.03 -5.52 1.11
CA PHE A 141 12.02 -6.26 2.36
C PHE A 141 13.20 -5.81 3.22
N ARG A 142 12.90 -5.54 4.49
CA ARG A 142 13.87 -5.28 5.55
C ARG A 142 13.82 -6.47 6.50
N ASP A 143 14.79 -7.35 6.35
CA ASP A 143 15.01 -8.49 7.25
C ASP A 143 15.72 -8.03 8.54
N GLU A 144 15.85 -8.92 9.54
CA GLU A 144 16.47 -8.64 10.86
C GLU A 144 17.85 -7.96 10.79
#